data_AF-A0A356WZN2-F1
#
_entry.id   AF-A0A356WZN2-F1
#
_cell.length_a   1.000
_cell.length_b   1.000
_cell.length_c   1.000
_cell.angle_alpha   90.00
_cell.angle_beta   90.00
_cell.angle_gamma   90.00
#
_symmetry.space_group_name_H-M   'P 1'
#
loop_
_entity.id
_entity.type
_entity.pdbx_description
1 polymer ?
#
loop_
_entity_poly.entity_id
_entity_poly.type
_entity_poly.pdbx_seq_one_letter_code
_entity_poly.pdbx_strand_id
1 'polypeptide(L)' 'MMNKHIYGALLLGLFLISAVPSFAQDKKMIWPEGELPNSKGLAIEDSVENDRIYLLKHPHMYAFHPAKEENTGA' A
#
# COMPACT_ATOMS: atom_id res chain seq x y z
N MET A 1 8.38 -44.73 2.28
CA MET A 1 7.06 -44.07 2.32
C MET A 1 7.18 -42.89 3.27
N MET A 2 6.97 -41.66 2.81
CA MET A 2 7.21 -40.46 3.62
C MET A 2 6.09 -40.30 4.68
N ASN A 3 6.42 -39.81 5.87
CA ASN A 3 5.51 -39.75 7.01
C ASN A 3 4.35 -38.74 6.77
N LYS A 4 3.10 -39.12 7.05
CA LYS A 4 1.90 -38.25 6.96
C LYS A 4 2.05 -36.92 7.68
N HIS A 5 2.80 -36.89 8.78
CA HIS A 5 3.07 -35.68 9.55
C HIS A 5 3.97 -34.69 8.79
N ILE A 6 4.84 -35.18 7.90
CA ILE A 6 5.70 -34.35 7.05
C ILE A 6 4.85 -33.61 6.01
N TYR A 7 3.88 -34.29 5.38
CA TYR A 7 2.95 -33.63 4.44
C TYR A 7 2.08 -32.59 5.13
N GLY A 8 1.58 -32.89 6.35
CA GLY A 8 0.82 -31.93 7.14
C GLY A 8 1.64 -30.69 7.50
N ALA A 9 2.89 -30.87 7.93
CA ALA A 9 3.79 -29.76 8.22
C ALA A 9 4.11 -28.93 6.96
N LEU A 10 4.29 -29.59 5.80
CA LEU A 10 4.60 -28.91 4.54
C LEU A 10 3.40 -28.08 4.02
N LEU A 11 2.18 -28.61 4.11
CA LEU A 11 0.96 -27.88 3.75
C LEU A 11 0.72 -26.70 4.69
N LEU A 12 0.94 -26.88 5.99
CA LEU A 12 0.84 -25.79 6.97
C LEU A 12 1.87 -24.70 6.68
N GLY A 13 3.12 -25.08 6.37
CA GLY A 13 4.16 -24.14 5.97
C GLY A 13 3.78 -23.34 4.72
N LEU A 14 3.24 -24.00 3.69
CA LEU A 14 2.80 -23.33 2.46
C LEU A 14 1.65 -22.35 2.71
N PHE A 15 0.68 -22.74 3.56
CA PHE A 15 -0.43 -21.86 3.95
C PHE A 15 0.06 -20.61 4.67
N LEU A 16 1.00 -20.74 5.61
CA LEU A 16 1.55 -19.61 6.36
C LEU A 16 2.32 -18.62 5.46
N ILE A 17 3.01 -19.11 4.42
CA ILE A 17 3.72 -18.25 3.45
C ILE A 17 2.75 -17.48 2.55
N SER A 18 1.58 -18.06 2.23
CA SER A 18 0.57 -17.40 1.39
C SER A 18 -0.11 -16.19 2.04
N ALA A 19 0.04 -16.00 3.36
CA ALA A 19 -0.54 -14.89 4.09
C ALA A 19 0.29 -13.60 4.02
N VAL A 20 1.45 -13.60 3.34
CA VAL A 20 2.25 -12.40 3.17
C VAL A 20 1.51 -11.42 2.26
N PRO A 21 1.18 -10.20 2.73
CA PRO A 21 0.49 -9.21 1.89
C PRO A 21 1.40 -8.79 0.74
N SER A 22 1.01 -9.12 -0.49
CA SER A 22 1.64 -8.60 -1.70
C SER A 22 0.98 -7.29 -2.11
N PHE A 23 1.72 -6.19 -2.10
CA PHE A 23 1.24 -4.90 -2.58
C PHE A 23 1.59 -4.75 -4.06
N ALA A 24 0.58 -4.80 -4.95
CA ALA A 24 0.76 -4.56 -6.38
C ALA A 24 0.87 -3.07 -6.73
N GLN A 25 0.37 -2.20 -5.85
CA GLN A 25 0.38 -0.76 -6.00
C GLN A 25 1.22 -0.10 -4.91
N ASP A 26 2.03 0.88 -5.30
CA ASP A 26 2.83 1.68 -4.37
C ASP A 26 2.01 2.92 -3.96
N LYS A 27 1.89 3.15 -2.66
CA LYS A 27 1.23 4.34 -2.12
C LYS A 27 2.25 5.46 -1.99
N LYS A 28 2.09 6.51 -2.80
CA LYS A 28 2.92 7.72 -2.72
C LYS A 28 2.17 8.86 -2.08
N MET A 29 2.68 9.32 -0.94
CA MET A 29 2.21 10.57 -0.34
C MET A 29 2.57 11.73 -1.29
N ILE A 30 1.64 12.66 -1.47
CA ILE A 30 1.89 13.87 -2.27
C ILE A 30 2.67 14.87 -1.44
N TRP A 31 2.36 14.98 -0.15
CA TRP A 31 3.13 15.79 0.78
C TRP A 31 4.43 15.08 1.19
N PRO A 32 5.52 15.82 1.38
CA PRO A 32 6.70 15.30 2.05
C PRO A 32 6.35 14.74 3.43
N GLU A 33 7.16 13.80 3.90
CA GLU A 33 6.92 13.15 5.19
C GLU A 33 6.93 14.17 6.34
N GLY A 34 5.90 14.11 7.19
CA GLY A 34 5.73 15.03 8.32
C GLY A 34 5.25 16.44 7.94
N GLU A 35 5.09 16.74 6.66
CA GLU A 35 4.68 18.05 6.19
C GLU A 35 3.17 18.16 5.97
N LEU A 36 2.65 19.34 6.29
CA LEU A 36 1.30 19.76 5.92
C LEU A 36 1.40 21.22 5.45
N PRO A 37 1.71 21.44 4.15
CA PRO A 37 2.00 22.78 3.65
C PRO A 37 0.83 23.74 3.89
N ASN A 38 1.16 25.00 4.22
CA ASN A 38 0.19 26.08 4.43
C ASN A 38 -0.87 25.84 5.53
N SER A 39 -0.62 24.94 6.49
CA SER A 39 -1.59 24.61 7.55
C SER A 39 -1.27 25.19 8.93
N LYS A 40 -0.31 26.12 9.04
CA LYS A 40 0.10 26.66 10.34
C LYS A 40 -1.08 27.33 11.05
N GLY A 41 -1.45 26.79 12.21
CA GLY A 41 -2.58 27.29 13.02
C GLY A 41 -3.96 26.92 12.48
N LEU A 42 -4.05 26.07 11.45
CA LEU A 42 -5.31 25.57 10.90
C LEU A 42 -5.59 24.15 11.39
N ALA A 43 -6.82 23.89 11.83
CA ALA A 43 -7.30 22.54 12.11
C ALA A 43 -7.83 21.91 10.81
N ILE A 44 -6.91 21.42 9.98
CA ILE A 44 -7.25 20.75 8.70
C ILE A 44 -7.71 19.32 9.01
N GLU A 45 -8.90 18.96 8.54
CA GLU A 45 -9.47 17.61 8.63
C GLU A 45 -10.02 17.18 7.27
N ASP A 46 -10.14 15.88 7.05
CA ASP A 46 -10.70 15.34 5.81
C ASP A 46 -12.19 15.70 5.69
N SER A 47 -12.64 15.95 4.45
CA SER A 47 -14.04 16.25 4.17
C SER A 47 -14.53 15.51 2.93
N VAL A 48 -15.66 14.82 3.09
CA VAL A 48 -16.36 14.07 2.05
C VAL A 48 -17.85 14.43 2.12
N GLU A 49 -18.42 14.85 1.00
CA GLU A 49 -19.84 15.17 0.87
C GLU A 49 -20.35 14.70 -0.49
N ASN A 50 -21.58 14.19 -0.58
CA ASN A 50 -22.15 13.68 -1.84
C ASN A 50 -21.22 12.69 -2.57
N ASP A 51 -20.57 11.81 -1.82
CA ASP A 51 -19.57 10.84 -2.30
C ASP A 51 -18.35 11.46 -3.00
N ARG A 52 -18.07 12.74 -2.75
CA ARG A 52 -16.94 13.48 -3.30
C ARG A 52 -15.99 13.90 -2.19
N ILE A 53 -14.70 13.70 -2.43
CA ILE A 53 -13.64 14.20 -1.55
C ILE A 53 -13.43 15.68 -1.86
N TYR A 54 -13.63 16.54 -0.87
CA TYR A 54 -13.40 17.99 -0.97
C TYR A 54 -12.04 18.39 -0.41
N LEU A 55 -11.63 17.73 0.68
CA LEU A 55 -10.38 17.99 1.36
C LEU A 55 -9.79 16.67 1.84
N LEU A 56 -8.49 16.49 1.59
CA LEU A 56 -7.70 15.42 2.19
C LEU A 56 -6.47 16.05 2.84
N LYS A 57 -6.33 15.85 4.15
CA LYS A 57 -5.21 16.33 4.96
C LYS A 57 -3.89 15.71 4.50
N HIS A 58 -3.90 14.41 4.22
CA HIS A 58 -2.73 13.66 3.74
C HIS A 58 -2.99 12.99 2.39
N PRO A 59 -3.05 13.78 1.30
CA PRO A 59 -3.28 13.28 -0.04
C PRO A 59 -2.16 12.34 -0.47
N HIS A 60 -2.58 11.29 -1.16
CA HIS A 60 -1.71 10.25 -1.69
C HIS A 60 -2.27 9.77 -3.02
N MET A 61 -1.41 9.15 -3.79
CA MET A 61 -1.76 8.46 -5.02
C MET A 61 -1.26 7.02 -4.96
N TYR A 62 -1.94 6.14 -5.67
CA TYR A 62 -1.47 4.78 -5.91
C TYR A 62 -0.84 4.71 -7.30
N ALA A 63 0.35 4.14 -7.38
CA ALA A 63 1.08 3.99 -8.63
C ALA A 63 1.33 2.50 -8.91
N PHE A 64 1.16 2.12 -10.17
CA PHE A 64 1.66 0.84 -10.69
C PHE A 64 2.96 1.14 -11.43
N HIS A 65 4.04 0.50 -11.01
CA HIS A 65 5.29 0.60 -11.71
C HIS A 65 5.31 -0.41 -12.86
N PRO A 66 5.78 -0.02 -14.06
CA PRO A 66 6.07 -0.99 -15.10
C PRO A 66 7.14 -1.98 -14.61
N ALA A 67 7.26 -3.12 -15.30
CA ALA A 67 8.37 -4.04 -15.05
C ALA A 67 9.70 -3.28 -15.13
N LYS A 68 10.68 -3.67 -14.32
CA LYS A 68 11.97 -2.96 -14.26
C LYS A 68 12.65 -2.94 -15.63
N GLU A 69 12.43 -4.00 -16.40
CA GLU A 69 12.94 -4.21 -17.76
C GLU A 69 12.27 -3.27 -18.79
N GLU A 70 11.03 -2.86 -18.55
CA GLU A 70 10.27 -1.91 -19.38
C GLU A 70 10.47 -0.46 -18.92
N ASN A 71 11.01 -0.25 -17.72
CA ASN A 71 11.33 1.06 -17.19
C ASN A 71 12.68 1.55 -17.74
N THR A 72 12.68 2.06 -18.97
CA THR A 72 13.89 2.56 -19.65
C THR A 72 14.38 3.92 -19.14
N GLY A 73 13.75 4.48 -18.09
CA GLY A 73 13.94 5.87 -17.69
C GLY A 73 13.27 6.85 -18.68
N ALA A 74 13.01 8.06 -18.19
CA ALA A 74 12.72 9.23 -19.01
C ALA A 74 14.02 10.00 -19.26
#